data_AF-A0A3A4WYW9-F1
#
_entry.id   AF-A0A3A4WYW9-F1
#
_cell.length_a   1.000
_cell.length_b   1.000
_cell.length_c   1.000
_cell.angle_alpha   90.00
_cell.angle_beta   90.00
_cell.angle_gamma   90.00
#
_symmetry.space_group_name_H-M   'P 1'
#
loop_
_entity.id
_entity.type
_entity.pdbx_description
1 polymer ?
#
loop_
_entity_poly.entity_id
_entity_poly.type
_entity_poly.pdbx_seq_one_letter_code
_entity_poly.pdbx_strand_id
1 'polypeptide(L)'
;MKEIIDHLIFMLADRDVLPLELPRLLKDVLMVIMDGRAGSLDDINRDLSKLGWNDEVLDPYTLELIVQLIETECDIELADLCADLVR
;
A
#
# COMPACT_ATOMS: atom_id res chain seq x y z
N MET A 1 12.00 6.77 -1.83
CA MET A 1 10.72 6.78 -2.56
C MET A 1 10.82 6.12 -3.92
N LYS A 2 11.59 6.65 -4.89
CA LYS A 2 11.75 6.02 -6.22
C LYS A 2 12.19 4.55 -6.12
N GLU A 3 13.17 4.24 -5.28
CA GLU A 3 13.67 2.87 -5.10
C GLU A 3 12.61 1.92 -4.51
N ILE A 4 11.75 2.40 -3.60
CA ILE A 4 10.65 1.62 -3.01
C ILE A 4 9.59 1.32 -4.08
N ILE A 5 9.22 2.34 -4.87
CA ILE A 5 8.26 2.18 -5.97
C ILE A 5 8.80 1.22 -7.02
N ASP A 6 10.08 1.35 -7.40
CA ASP A 6 10.72 0.45 -8.36
C ASP A 6 10.75 -1.01 -7.85
N HIS A 7 10.98 -1.21 -6.54
CA HIS A 7 10.92 -2.54 -5.92
C HIS A 7 9.49 -3.09 -5.89
N LEU A 8 8.51 -2.28 -5.50
CA LEU A 8 7.10 -2.68 -5.51
C LEU A 8 6.64 -3.08 -6.91
N ILE A 9 6.98 -2.30 -7.93
CA ILE A 9 6.68 -2.63 -9.34
C ILE A 9 7.28 -3.99 -9.72
N PHE A 10 8.55 -4.23 -9.38
CA PHE A 10 9.21 -5.48 -9.72
C PHE A 10 8.56 -6.70 -9.05
N MET A 11 8.22 -6.62 -7.77
CA MET A 11 7.62 -7.74 -7.03
C MET A 11 6.17 -7.99 -7.43
N LEU A 12 5.40 -6.93 -7.61
CA LEU A 12 3.98 -7.02 -7.98
C LEU A 12 3.77 -7.48 -9.42
N ALA A 13 4.77 -7.31 -10.30
CA ALA A 13 4.75 -7.86 -11.64
C ALA A 13 4.69 -9.40 -11.65
N ASP A 14 5.32 -10.08 -10.67
CA ASP A 14 5.23 -11.55 -10.51
C ASP A 14 3.85 -12.00 -9.99
N ARG A 15 3.03 -11.05 -9.54
CA ARG A 15 1.66 -11.26 -9.03
C ARG A 15 0.58 -10.75 -9.98
N ASP A 16 0.93 -10.59 -11.26
CA ASP A 16 0.07 -10.08 -12.34
C ASP A 16 -0.52 -8.67 -12.09
N VAL A 17 0.13 -7.86 -11.25
CA VAL A 17 -0.27 -6.47 -11.03
C VAL A 17 0.51 -5.57 -11.96
N LEU A 18 -0.20 -4.83 -12.81
CA LEU A 18 0.44 -3.90 -13.73
C LEU A 18 0.92 -2.63 -13.00
N PRO A 19 2.01 -1.99 -13.45
CA PRO A 19 2.48 -0.75 -12.82
C PRO A 19 1.43 0.36 -12.76
N LEU A 20 0.52 0.42 -13.74
CA LEU A 20 -0.59 1.38 -13.78
C LEU A 20 -1.66 1.12 -12.71
N GLU A 21 -1.71 -0.10 -12.17
CA GLU A 21 -2.67 -0.52 -11.14
C GLU A 21 -2.14 -0.28 -9.73
N LEU A 22 -0.84 -0.01 -9.58
CA LEU A 22 -0.20 0.24 -8.29
C LEU A 22 -0.92 1.32 -7.46
N PRO A 23 -1.31 2.50 -7.99
CA PRO A 23 -2.04 3.49 -7.20
C PRO A 23 -3.39 2.97 -6.67
N ARG A 24 -4.09 2.14 -7.46
CA ARG A 24 -5.34 1.51 -7.04
C ARG A 24 -5.07 0.49 -5.94
N LEU A 25 -4.04 -0.34 -6.08
CA LEU A 25 -3.65 -1.32 -5.08
C LEU A 25 -3.33 -0.65 -3.74
N LEU A 26 -2.51 0.40 -3.75
CA LEU A 26 -2.17 1.16 -2.54
C LEU A 26 -3.42 1.68 -1.82
N LYS A 27 -4.37 2.23 -2.59
CA LYS A 27 -5.65 2.71 -2.05
C LYS A 27 -6.48 1.58 -1.44
N ASP A 28 -6.61 0.46 -2.15
CA ASP A 28 -7.41 -0.68 -1.70
C ASP A 28 -6.79 -1.30 -0.43
N VAL A 29 -5.46 -1.41 -0.36
CA VAL A 29 -4.73 -1.86 0.84
C VAL A 29 -4.98 -0.93 2.02
N LEU A 30 -4.86 0.38 1.82
CA LEU A 30 -5.12 1.37 2.87
C LEU A 30 -6.57 1.26 3.38
N MET A 31 -7.56 1.13 2.47
CA MET A 31 -8.96 0.97 2.85
C MET A 31 -9.21 -0.30 3.68
N VAL A 32 -8.59 -1.42 3.32
CA VAL A 32 -8.71 -2.68 4.05
C VAL A 32 -8.08 -2.58 5.45
N ILE A 33 -6.91 -1.94 5.56
CA ILE A 33 -6.24 -1.72 6.85
C ILE A 33 -7.07 -0.79 7.75
N MET A 34 -7.58 0.32 7.19
CA MET A 34 -8.37 1.31 7.92
C MET A 34 -9.73 0.80 8.40
N ASP A 35 -10.31 -0.19 7.72
CA ASP A 35 -11.55 -0.84 8.12
C ASP A 35 -11.40 -1.62 9.44
N GLY A 36 -10.17 -1.91 9.86
CA GLY A 36 -9.83 -2.43 11.20
C GLY A 36 -10.31 -3.86 11.48
N ARG A 37 -10.91 -4.53 10.49
CA ARG A 37 -11.38 -5.92 10.59
C ARG A 37 -10.31 -6.95 10.24
N ALA A 38 -9.30 -6.56 9.47
CA ALA A 38 -8.22 -7.45 9.08
C ALA A 38 -7.18 -7.55 10.20
N GLY A 39 -7.05 -8.74 10.81
CA GLY A 39 -6.09 -9.00 11.89
C GLY A 39 -4.80 -9.68 11.43
N SER A 40 -4.73 -10.07 10.15
CA SER A 40 -3.63 -10.82 9.56
C SER A 40 -3.47 -10.50 8.06
N LEU A 41 -2.31 -10.85 7.49
CA LEU A 41 -2.07 -10.75 6.05
C LEU A 41 -3.10 -11.56 5.23
N ASP A 42 -3.46 -12.75 5.71
CA ASP A 42 -4.46 -13.59 5.04
C ASP A 42 -5.84 -12.92 5.02
N ASP A 43 -6.20 -12.19 6.08
CA ASP A 43 -7.43 -11.41 6.10
C ASP A 43 -7.37 -10.25 5.09
N ILE A 44 -6.23 -9.57 4.99
CA ILE A 44 -6.01 -8.49 4.03
C ILE A 44 -6.14 -9.02 2.60
N ASN A 45 -5.41 -10.07 2.25
CA ASN A 45 -5.44 -10.67 0.92
C ASN A 45 -6.84 -11.19 0.54
N ARG A 46 -7.57 -11.79 1.49
CA ARG A 46 -8.96 -12.20 1.27
C ARG A 46 -9.90 -11.03 1.01
N ASP A 47 -9.67 -9.89 1.66
CA ASP A 47 -10.50 -8.70 1.43
C ASP A 47 -10.10 -7.99 0.12
N LEU A 48 -8.82 -8.01 -0.25
CA LEU A 48 -8.34 -7.57 -1.57
C LEU A 48 -8.88 -8.43 -2.71
N SER A 49 -9.02 -9.75 -2.51
CA SER A 49 -9.56 -10.61 -3.58
C SER A 49 -11.04 -10.34 -3.86
N LYS A 50 -11.81 -9.92 -2.84
CA LYS A 50 -13.18 -9.40 -3.04
C LYS A 50 -13.22 -8.10 -3.85
N LEU A 51 -12.12 -7.35 -3.88
CA LEU A 51 -11.96 -6.14 -4.69
C LEU A 51 -11.41 -6.44 -6.10
N GLY A 52 -11.17 -7.71 -6.40
CA GLY A 52 -10.73 -8.20 -7.72
C GLY A 52 -9.22 -8.39 -7.86
N TRP A 53 -8.47 -8.38 -6.76
CA TRP A 53 -7.05 -8.74 -6.76
C TRP A 53 -6.86 -10.26 -6.66
N ASN A 54 -5.65 -10.72 -6.93
CA ASN A 54 -5.28 -12.12 -6.73
C ASN A 54 -5.31 -12.50 -5.24
N ASP A 55 -5.64 -13.76 -4.94
CA ASP A 55 -5.81 -14.27 -3.57
C ASP A 55 -4.55 -14.18 -2.69
N GLU A 56 -3.37 -14.03 -3.30
CA GLU A 56 -2.08 -13.82 -2.62
C GLU A 56 -1.30 -12.67 -3.28
N VAL A 57 -1.99 -11.57 -3.57
CA VAL A 57 -1.39 -10.39 -4.19
C VAL A 57 -0.30 -9.75 -3.32
N LEU A 58 -0.44 -9.84 -1.99
CA LEU A 58 0.57 -9.36 -1.05
C LEU A 58 1.25 -10.53 -0.33
N ASP A 59 2.57 -10.47 -0.24
CA ASP A 59 3.36 -11.19 0.75
C ASP A 59 3.74 -10.25 1.92
N PRO A 60 4.32 -10.76 3.03
CA PRO A 60 4.67 -9.93 4.17
C PRO A 60 5.60 -8.76 3.82
N TYR A 61 6.54 -8.99 2.90
CA TYR A 61 7.54 -7.98 2.52
C TYR A 61 6.92 -6.89 1.63
N THR A 62 6.06 -7.27 0.69
CA THR A 62 5.32 -6.35 -0.17
C THR A 62 4.37 -5.48 0.66
N LEU A 63 3.68 -6.07 1.64
CA LEU A 63 2.84 -5.32 2.57
C LEU A 63 3.67 -4.31 3.38
N GLU A 64 4.83 -4.71 3.91
CA GLU A 64 5.72 -3.83 4.68
C GLU A 64 6.19 -2.63 3.84
N LEU A 65 6.59 -2.85 2.58
CA LEU A 65 6.97 -1.75 1.68
C LEU A 65 5.81 -0.80 1.37
N ILE A 66 4.59 -1.32 1.23
CA ILE A 66 3.40 -0.49 1.01
C ILE A 66 3.11 0.35 2.25
N VAL A 67 3.16 -0.24 3.45
CA VAL A 67 2.98 0.48 4.72
C VAL A 67 4.05 1.56 4.88
N GLN A 68 5.32 1.23 4.64
CA GLN A 68 6.41 2.19 4.71
C GLN A 68 6.24 3.34 3.72
N LEU A 69 5.75 3.06 2.50
CA LEU A 69 5.45 4.09 1.51
C LEU A 69 4.33 5.02 2.00
N ILE A 70 3.25 4.47 2.55
CA ILE A 70 2.13 5.23 3.10
C ILE A 70 2.58 6.10 4.28
N GLU A 71 3.31 5.54 5.24
CA GLU A 71 3.83 6.28 6.40
C GLU A 71 4.75 7.42 5.97
N THR A 72 5.63 7.18 4.99
CA THR A 72 6.56 8.22 4.49
C THR A 72 5.81 9.38 3.83
N GLU A 73 4.77 9.12 3.05
CA GLU A 73 3.96 10.17 2.41
C GLU A 73 3.09 10.92 3.43
N CYS A 74 2.50 10.22 4.41
CA CYS A 74 1.75 10.84 5.50
C CYS A 74 2.63 11.74 6.37
N ASP A 75 3.87 11.34 6.65
CA ASP A 75 4.83 12.16 7.38
C ASP A 75 5.20 13.45 6.62
N ILE A 76 5.27 13.38 5.28
CA ILE A 76 5.48 14.56 4.42
C ILE A 76 4.27 15.48 4.48
N GLU A 77 3.04 14.97 4.33
CA GLU A 77 1.82 15.78 4.42
C GLU A 77 1.65 16.44 5.79
N LEU A 78 1.98 15.73 6.88
CA LEU A 78 1.96 16.29 8.23
C LEU A 78 3.06 17.34 8.46
N ALA A 79 4.25 17.13 7.88
CA ALA A 79 5.35 18.10 7.96
C ALA A 79 5.01 19.39 7.20
N ASP A 80 4.40 19.29 6.02
CA ASP A 80 3.97 20.43 5.21
C ASP A 80 2.84 21.20 5.91
N LEU A 81 1.86 20.50 6.48
CA LEU A 81 0.80 21.12 7.27
C LEU A 81 1.34 21.83 8.53
N CYS A 82 2.34 21.25 9.20
CA CYS A 82 3.02 21.90 10.32
C CYS A 82 3.82 23.13 9.88
N ALA A 83 4.45 23.11 8.70
CA ALA A 83 5.21 24.23 8.15
C ALA A 83 4.30 25.43 7.80
N ASP A 84 3.10 25.16 7.29
CA ASP A 84 2.09 26.19 6.98
C ASP A 84 1.48 26.84 8.22
N LEU A 85 1.45 26.15 9.37
CA LEU A 85 0.94 26.69 10.64
C LEU A 85 1.93 27.61 11.39
N VAL A 86 3.21 27.60 11.01
CA VAL A 86 4.27 28.42 11.65
C VAL A 86 4.61 29.66 10.79
N ARG A 87 3.83 29.93 9.75
CA ARG A 87 4.00 31.06 8.83
C ARG A 87 2.94 32.14 9.04
#